data_AF-A0A5P1F462-F1
#
_entry.id   AF-A0A5P1F462-F1
#
_cell.length_a   1.000
_cell.length_b   1.000
_cell.length_c   1.000
_cell.angle_alpha   90.00
_cell.angle_beta   90.00
_cell.angle_gamma   90.00
#
_symmetry.space_group_name_H-M   'P 1'
#
loop_
_entity.id
_entity.type
_entity.pdbx_description
1 polymer ?
#
loop_
_entity_poly.entity_id
_entity_poly.type
_entity_poly.pdbx_seq_one_letter_code
_entity_poly.pdbx_strand_id
1 'polypeptide(L)'
;MHIVTSGWFFIRSETTRGRCCLFRGRSISNPIIWTRFTISAGCFKDVGRYRRASEMYTRVLEIRPDHWRAQLNRVVCLLGSGKDQEAMKSLSEAFKMTNRIEVYDALRHLKMLKRRREEGGSVNWIVEDASKFKLVDEKTGERKLLIDALRIREIQKATKLGGCNVEVIKKEKEGIEVRTSERSIRKSELEFVLRRLLHFLPPETFQCAVRAIDEKFWAVLDVTGSGNIDYKMFFAIISPICYGSPEKRKRAAFDALLCRASNDGVKVHVYLRYLRVVYLPSLGFTELIGINGGGEDVNIPFREFIDWFDDPDQGFGVMSSLVKLEAGDRARRGKYSCGVCKYRVGGLMLKEISSHFCLCASCYSECRVPFAFQKEEYKFKEYIVE
;
A
#
# COMPACT_ATOMS: atom_id res chain seq x y z
N MET A 1 12.93 5.76 6.22
CA MET A 1 12.09 4.94 5.31
C MET A 1 11.36 3.78 6.00
N HIS A 2 12.02 2.85 6.70
CA HIS A 2 11.37 1.67 7.33
C HIS A 2 10.20 1.98 8.30
N ILE A 3 10.23 3.11 9.02
CA ILE A 3 9.16 3.53 9.95
C ILE A 3 7.89 4.01 9.22
N VAL A 4 8.05 4.48 7.98
CA VAL A 4 6.94 5.01 7.15
C VAL A 4 6.18 3.86 6.49
N THR A 5 6.88 2.80 6.07
CA THR A 5 6.31 1.63 5.39
C THR A 5 5.68 0.61 6.35
N SER A 6 6.16 0.55 7.60
CA SER A 6 5.76 -0.45 8.61
C SER A 6 4.43 -0.19 9.34
N GLY A 7 3.57 0.69 8.82
CA GLY A 7 2.15 0.77 9.24
C GLY A 7 1.86 1.40 10.62
N TRP A 8 2.86 1.74 11.43
CA TRP A 8 2.61 2.26 12.79
C TRP A 8 2.19 3.72 12.88
N PHE A 9 2.51 4.53 11.88
CA PHE A 9 2.03 5.92 11.83
C PHE A 9 0.75 6.09 11.00
N PHE A 10 0.00 5.01 10.79
CA PHE A 10 -1.40 5.11 10.39
C PHE A 10 -2.28 5.24 11.63
N ILE A 11 -2.17 6.38 12.32
CA ILE A 11 -3.30 6.84 13.11
C ILE A 11 -4.39 7.11 12.08
N ARG A 12 -5.38 6.22 12.03
CA ARG A 12 -6.66 6.46 11.37
C ARG A 12 -7.01 7.92 11.61
N SER A 13 -7.22 8.68 10.54
CA SER A 13 -8.10 9.83 10.58
C SER A 13 -9.49 9.30 10.94
N GLU A 14 -9.71 8.94 12.20
CA GLU A 14 -11.01 9.09 12.82
C GLU A 14 -11.21 10.59 12.98
N THR A 15 -11.42 11.25 11.85
CA THR A 15 -12.21 12.47 11.79
C THR A 15 -13.59 12.06 12.27
N THR A 16 -13.81 12.29 13.57
CA THR A 16 -15.12 12.55 14.16
C THR A 16 -16.21 11.56 13.73
N ARG A 17 -16.26 10.41 14.42
CA ARG A 17 -17.58 9.95 14.88
C ARG A 17 -18.14 11.12 15.69
N GLY A 18 -19.24 11.72 15.22
CA GLY A 18 -19.84 12.90 15.82
C GLY A 18 -20.04 12.75 17.32
N ARG A 19 -19.11 13.30 18.10
CA ARG A 19 -19.33 13.81 19.44
C ARG A 19 -18.54 15.09 19.54
N CYS A 20 -19.30 16.17 19.45
CA CYS A 20 -18.91 17.49 19.88
C CYS A 20 -18.54 17.39 21.37
N CYS A 21 -17.30 17.05 21.69
CA CYS A 21 -16.77 17.33 23.02
C CYS A 21 -16.53 18.84 23.05
N LEU A 22 -17.54 19.58 23.50
CA LEU A 22 -17.39 20.97 23.94
C LEU A 22 -16.33 21.01 25.05
N PHE A 23 -15.07 21.23 24.69
CA PHE A 23 -14.14 21.85 25.61
C PHE A 23 -14.35 23.36 25.50
N ARG A 24 -15.04 23.92 26.50
CA ARG A 24 -15.17 25.36 26.71
C ARG A 24 -13.77 25.96 26.87
N GLY A 25 -13.34 26.74 25.89
CA GLY A 25 -12.12 27.54 25.95
C GLY A 25 -11.94 28.31 24.66
N ARG A 26 -12.14 29.63 24.72
CA ARG A 26 -12.11 30.57 23.60
C ARG A 26 -10.80 30.47 22.81
N SER A 27 -10.88 30.28 21.49
CA SER A 27 -10.08 31.01 20.52
C SER A 27 -10.63 30.78 19.11
N ILE A 28 -10.99 31.89 18.48
CA ILE A 28 -11.53 31.99 17.14
C ILE A 28 -10.38 31.70 16.16
N SER A 29 -10.24 30.46 15.72
CA SER A 29 -9.48 30.10 14.54
C SER A 29 -10.37 29.23 13.67
N ASN A 30 -10.61 29.68 12.44
CA ASN A 30 -11.61 29.12 11.55
C ASN A 30 -11.37 27.60 11.36
N PRO A 31 -12.21 26.70 11.89
CA PRO A 31 -11.91 25.27 11.97
C PRO A 31 -11.78 24.58 10.60
N ILE A 32 -12.16 25.28 9.54
CA ILE A 32 -12.15 24.85 8.14
C ILE A 32 -10.74 25.02 7.51
N ILE A 33 -9.94 25.99 7.98
CA ILE A 33 -8.68 26.34 7.32
C ILE A 33 -7.58 25.34 7.68
N TRP A 34 -7.36 25.08 8.97
CA TRP A 34 -6.34 24.12 9.42
C TRP A 34 -6.67 22.67 9.07
N THR A 35 -7.95 22.33 8.89
CA THR A 35 -8.41 21.01 8.48
C THR A 35 -8.03 20.86 7.02
N ARG A 36 -8.34 21.83 6.16
CA ARG A 36 -7.89 21.86 4.75
C ARG A 36 -6.37 21.70 4.61
N PHE A 37 -5.57 22.35 5.45
CA PHE A 37 -4.11 22.14 5.44
C PHE A 37 -3.70 20.74 5.91
N THR A 38 -4.32 20.21 6.96
CA THR A 38 -4.09 18.83 7.45
C THR A 38 -4.43 17.79 6.37
N ILE A 39 -5.48 18.06 5.59
CA ILE A 39 -5.96 17.22 4.49
C ILE A 39 -4.98 17.22 3.33
N SER A 40 -4.60 18.41 2.87
CA SER A 40 -3.61 18.59 1.81
C SER A 40 -2.29 17.92 2.19
N ALA A 41 -1.85 18.09 3.44
CA ALA A 41 -0.67 17.44 3.98
C ALA A 41 -0.78 15.91 4.01
N GLY A 42 -1.95 15.38 4.37
CA GLY A 42 -2.25 13.95 4.30
C GLY A 42 -2.16 13.39 2.88
N CYS A 43 -2.73 14.07 1.90
CA CYS A 43 -2.67 13.64 0.51
C CYS A 43 -1.24 13.67 -0.05
N PHE A 44 -0.45 14.71 0.26
CA PHE A 44 0.96 14.74 -0.17
C PHE A 44 1.80 13.64 0.50
N LYS A 45 1.48 13.25 1.73
CA LYS A 45 2.10 12.12 2.41
C LYS A 45 1.78 10.81 1.71
N ASP A 46 0.52 10.57 1.37
CA ASP A 46 0.06 9.32 0.75
C ASP A 46 0.57 9.15 -0.70
N VAL A 47 0.87 10.27 -1.38
CA VAL A 47 1.50 10.30 -2.72
C VAL A 47 3.05 10.26 -2.64
N GLY A 48 3.63 10.19 -1.44
CA GLY A 48 5.09 10.14 -1.26
C GLY A 48 5.82 11.47 -1.46
N ARG A 49 5.08 12.59 -1.61
CA ARG A 49 5.63 13.96 -1.69
C ARG A 49 5.85 14.54 -0.29
N TYR A 50 6.78 13.92 0.44
CA TYR A 50 6.99 14.18 1.85
C TYR A 50 7.40 15.62 2.20
N ARG A 51 8.15 16.30 1.31
CA ARG A 51 8.58 17.69 1.52
C ARG A 51 7.39 18.66 1.61
N ARG A 52 6.52 18.64 0.60
CA ARG A 52 5.30 19.47 0.57
C ARG A 52 4.35 19.12 1.70
N ALA A 53 4.24 17.83 2.06
CA ALA A 53 3.44 17.40 3.19
C ALA A 53 3.94 18.01 4.51
N SER A 54 5.25 18.02 4.73
CA SER A 54 5.85 18.58 5.95
C SER A 54 5.60 20.09 6.10
N GLU A 55 5.73 20.85 5.01
CA GLU A 55 5.43 22.30 4.97
C GLU A 55 3.97 22.56 5.34
N MET A 56 3.05 21.75 4.83
CA MET A 56 1.63 21.88 5.14
C MET A 56 1.31 21.56 6.59
N TYR A 57 1.94 20.54 7.18
CA TYR A 57 1.79 20.27 8.62
C TYR A 57 2.40 21.38 9.48
N THR A 58 3.49 22.02 9.06
CA THR A 58 4.04 23.18 9.76
C THR A 58 3.03 24.32 9.82
N ARG A 59 2.34 24.62 8.71
CA ARG A 59 1.24 25.63 8.71
C ARG A 59 0.08 25.26 9.62
N VAL A 60 -0.26 23.96 9.73
CA VAL A 60 -1.29 23.51 10.70
C VAL A 60 -0.85 23.79 12.13
N LEU A 61 0.42 23.56 12.43
CA LEU A 61 0.99 23.73 13.77
C LEU A 61 1.20 25.20 14.14
N GLU A 62 1.41 26.09 13.16
CA GLU A 62 1.38 27.54 13.36
C GLU A 62 0.00 28.02 13.83
N ILE A 63 -1.07 27.41 13.31
CA ILE A 63 -2.46 27.73 13.70
C ILE A 63 -2.84 27.01 15.01
N ARG A 64 -2.39 25.76 15.20
CA ARG A 64 -2.59 24.99 16.44
C ARG A 64 -1.32 24.26 16.87
N PRO A 65 -0.53 24.89 17.75
CA PRO A 65 0.63 24.24 18.34
C PRO A 65 0.26 22.94 19.06
N ASP A 66 -0.94 22.88 19.64
CA ASP A 66 -1.42 21.74 20.44
C ASP A 66 -1.94 20.55 19.62
N HIS A 67 -1.80 20.57 18.29
CA HIS A 67 -2.31 19.50 17.42
C HIS A 67 -1.37 18.29 17.33
N TRP A 68 -1.36 17.45 18.37
CA TRP A 68 -0.48 16.28 18.46
C TRP A 68 -0.51 15.34 17.23
N ARG A 69 -1.67 15.14 16.58
CA ARG A 69 -1.76 14.31 15.35
C ARG A 69 -1.06 14.94 14.14
N ALA A 70 -1.07 16.27 14.03
CA ALA A 70 -0.42 16.98 12.94
C ALA A 70 1.10 16.95 13.16
N GLN A 71 1.53 17.08 14.42
CA GLN A 71 2.91 16.89 14.84
C GLN A 71 3.42 15.48 14.48
N LEU A 72 2.66 14.42 14.81
CA LEU A 72 3.04 13.05 14.44
C LEU A 72 3.08 12.83 12.93
N ASN A 73 2.10 13.34 12.17
CA ASN A 73 2.14 13.23 10.72
C ASN A 73 3.30 14.04 10.10
N ARG A 74 3.66 15.19 10.68
CA ARG A 74 4.87 15.96 10.29
C ARG A 74 6.12 15.11 10.47
N VAL A 75 6.26 14.42 11.60
CA VAL A 75 7.39 13.49 11.84
C VAL A 75 7.49 12.45 10.74
N VAL A 76 6.37 11.83 10.33
CA VAL A 76 6.36 10.84 9.25
C VAL A 76 6.87 11.43 7.94
N CYS A 77 6.42 12.64 7.60
CA CYS A 77 6.86 13.35 6.40
C CYS A 77 8.35 13.74 6.47
N LEU A 78 8.84 14.15 7.64
CA LEU A 78 10.27 14.45 7.82
C LEU A 78 11.13 13.19 7.66
N LEU A 79 10.70 12.06 8.23
CA LEU A 79 11.36 10.75 8.06
C LEU A 79 11.30 10.23 6.62
N GLY A 80 10.21 10.53 5.90
CA GLY A 80 10.07 10.23 4.47
C GLY A 80 10.97 11.11 3.59
N SER A 81 11.26 12.34 4.02
CA SER A 81 12.13 13.29 3.32
C SER A 81 13.62 13.16 3.69
N GLY A 82 13.99 12.22 4.56
CA GLY A 82 15.37 12.04 5.05
C GLY A 82 15.84 13.05 6.10
N LYS A 83 14.94 13.90 6.61
CA LYS A 83 15.23 14.92 7.63
C LYS A 83 15.12 14.36 9.05
N ASP A 84 16.00 13.42 9.38
CA ASP A 84 15.89 12.63 10.62
C ASP A 84 16.08 13.48 11.89
N GLN A 85 16.91 14.54 11.86
CA GLN A 85 17.13 15.41 13.02
C GLN A 85 15.89 16.26 13.38
N GLU A 86 15.24 16.87 12.38
CA GLU A 86 14.00 17.63 12.57
C GLU A 86 12.86 16.71 13.04
N ALA A 87 12.83 15.47 12.53
CA ALA A 87 11.87 14.46 12.93
C ALA A 87 12.01 14.08 14.41
N MET A 88 13.23 13.88 14.93
CA MET A 88 13.46 13.55 16.34
C MET A 88 13.05 14.68 17.29
N LYS A 89 13.34 15.94 16.94
CA LYS A 89 12.90 17.10 17.71
C LYS A 89 11.36 17.15 17.76
N SER A 90 10.73 17.06 16.60
CA SER A 90 9.27 17.07 16.46
C SER A 90 8.60 15.90 17.21
N LEU A 91 9.23 14.73 17.23
CA LEU A 91 8.72 13.55 17.94
C LEU A 91 8.89 13.67 19.46
N SER A 92 9.96 14.32 19.93
CA SER A 92 10.15 14.63 21.34
C SER A 92 9.08 15.60 21.85
N GLU A 93 8.75 16.61 21.04
CA GLU A 93 7.63 17.53 21.30
C GLU A 93 6.30 16.77 21.32
N ALA A 94 6.04 15.91 20.32
CA ALA A 94 4.83 15.10 20.29
C ALA A 94 4.68 14.17 21.52
N PHE A 95 5.79 13.62 22.00
CA PHE A 95 5.81 12.79 23.21
C PHE A 95 5.43 13.61 24.45
N LYS A 96 6.01 14.81 24.62
CA LYS A 96 5.67 15.70 25.75
C LYS A 96 4.19 16.06 25.79
N MET A 97 3.54 16.18 24.63
CA MET A 97 2.12 16.52 24.53
C MET A 97 1.17 15.33 24.79
N THR A 98 1.59 14.11 24.44
CA THR A 98 0.69 12.94 24.43
C THR A 98 0.98 11.93 25.54
N ASN A 99 2.20 11.92 26.07
CA ASN A 99 2.73 10.92 27.00
C ASN A 99 2.39 9.47 26.60
N ARG A 100 2.31 9.19 25.29
CA ARG A 100 1.91 7.91 24.74
C ARG A 100 3.11 6.98 24.56
N ILE A 101 2.93 5.72 24.93
CA ILE A 101 3.97 4.68 24.85
C ILE A 101 4.41 4.45 23.40
N GLU A 102 3.50 4.56 22.43
CA GLU A 102 3.82 4.35 21.01
C GLU A 102 4.76 5.42 20.46
N VAL A 103 4.60 6.65 20.91
CA VAL A 103 5.45 7.80 20.54
C VAL A 103 6.82 7.66 21.20
N TYR A 104 6.85 7.16 22.44
CA TYR A 104 8.09 6.83 23.14
C TYR A 104 8.89 5.73 22.43
N ASP A 105 8.22 4.63 22.03
CA ASP A 105 8.86 3.53 21.31
C ASP A 105 9.47 4.00 19.98
N ALA A 106 8.74 4.83 19.23
CA ALA A 106 9.23 5.44 17.99
C ALA A 106 10.42 6.39 18.25
N LEU A 107 10.39 7.17 19.32
CA LEU A 107 11.47 8.08 19.72
C LEU A 107 12.73 7.31 20.09
N ARG A 108 12.59 6.26 20.91
CA ARG A 108 13.69 5.38 21.30
C ARG A 108 14.34 4.74 20.08
N HIS A 109 13.53 4.27 19.14
CA HIS A 109 14.01 3.67 17.89
C HIS A 109 14.81 4.66 17.04
N LEU A 110 14.31 5.88 16.84
CA LEU A 110 15.03 6.93 16.10
C LEU A 110 16.32 7.35 16.78
N LYS A 111 16.33 7.48 18.12
CA LYS A 111 17.56 7.77 18.88
C LYS A 111 18.60 6.67 18.72
N MET A 112 18.19 5.40 18.77
CA MET A 112 19.09 4.28 18.50
C MET A 112 19.67 4.31 17.08
N LEU A 113 18.85 4.65 16.08
CA LEU A 113 19.32 4.80 14.70
C LEU A 113 20.30 5.96 14.53
N LYS A 114 20.05 7.11 15.18
CA LYS A 114 20.93 8.28 15.13
C LYS A 114 22.27 7.99 15.80
N ARG A 115 22.25 7.44 17.02
CA ARG A 115 23.45 7.10 17.78
C ARG A 115 24.37 6.19 16.99
N ARG A 116 23.81 5.22 16.26
CA ARG A 116 24.59 4.35 15.35
C ARG A 116 25.24 5.07 14.18
N ARG A 117 24.58 6.09 13.61
CA ARG A 117 25.17 6.90 12.52
C ARG A 117 26.29 7.81 13.03
N GLU A 118 26.17 8.30 14.27
CA GLU A 118 27.14 9.19 14.92
C GLU A 118 28.34 8.45 15.51
N GLU A 119 28.14 7.23 16.03
CA GLU A 119 29.20 6.38 16.61
C GLU A 119 30.16 5.78 15.55
N GLY A 120 30.00 6.11 14.26
CA GLY A 120 30.74 5.43 13.17
C GLY A 120 30.53 3.91 13.19
N GLY A 121 29.48 3.45 13.89
CA GLY A 121 29.26 2.05 14.19
C GLY A 121 28.91 1.34 12.90
N SER A 122 29.82 0.46 12.47
CA SER A 122 29.63 -0.51 11.39
C SER A 122 28.15 -0.92 11.33
N VAL A 123 27.58 -0.82 10.13
CA VAL A 123 26.22 -1.27 9.86
C VAL A 123 26.12 -2.70 10.39
N ASN A 124 25.46 -2.89 11.53
CA ASN A 124 25.42 -4.18 12.23
C ASN A 124 24.49 -5.18 11.51
N TRP A 125 24.29 -4.95 10.22
CA TRP A 125 23.59 -5.75 9.25
C TRP A 125 24.29 -5.57 7.90
N ILE A 126 24.27 -6.60 7.08
CA ILE A 126 24.89 -6.62 5.75
C ILE A 126 23.81 -6.94 4.72
N VAL A 127 24.05 -6.50 3.49
CA VAL A 127 23.29 -6.98 2.33
C VAL A 127 24.04 -8.18 1.79
N GLU A 128 23.38 -9.32 1.78
CA GLU A 128 23.93 -10.56 1.24
C GLU A 128 23.35 -10.85 -0.15
N ASP A 129 24.01 -11.74 -0.89
CA ASP A 129 23.49 -12.19 -2.18
C ASP A 129 22.16 -12.92 -1.98
N ALA A 130 21.20 -12.65 -2.86
CA ALA A 130 19.89 -13.27 -2.86
C ALA A 130 19.92 -14.80 -2.91
N SER A 131 20.95 -15.36 -3.56
CA SER A 131 21.17 -16.80 -3.72
C SER A 131 21.45 -17.50 -2.39
N LYS A 132 21.89 -16.75 -1.37
CA LYS A 132 22.15 -17.29 -0.02
C LYS A 132 20.87 -17.49 0.80
N PHE A 133 19.73 -16.97 0.36
CA PHE A 133 18.46 -17.04 1.11
C PHE A 133 17.61 -18.19 0.55
N LYS A 134 17.34 -19.20 1.39
CA LYS A 134 16.44 -20.32 1.04
C LYS A 134 15.27 -20.40 2.01
N LEU A 135 14.10 -20.74 1.48
CA LEU A 135 12.90 -21.02 2.27
C LEU A 135 12.76 -22.53 2.50
N VAL A 136 12.32 -22.88 3.69
CA VAL A 136 12.30 -24.27 4.19
C VAL A 136 11.17 -25.10 3.57
N ASP A 137 10.08 -24.46 3.15
CA ASP A 137 8.87 -25.12 2.65
C ASP A 137 8.71 -25.05 1.10
N GLU A 138 9.82 -24.80 0.35
CA GLU A 138 10.03 -24.83 -1.13
C GLU A 138 9.23 -23.89 -2.10
N LYS A 139 9.95 -22.97 -2.78
CA LYS A 139 10.30 -22.91 -4.24
C LYS A 139 11.11 -21.64 -4.52
N THR A 140 12.17 -21.76 -5.31
CA THR A 140 13.05 -20.65 -5.74
C THR A 140 12.25 -19.63 -6.55
N GLY A 141 11.90 -18.47 -5.96
CA GLY A 141 11.11 -17.42 -6.63
C GLY A 141 10.29 -16.52 -5.72
N GLU A 142 9.95 -16.99 -4.51
CA GLU A 142 9.08 -16.27 -3.57
C GLU A 142 9.60 -14.90 -3.13
N ARG A 143 10.92 -14.65 -3.19
CA ARG A 143 11.49 -13.34 -2.82
C ARG A 143 11.08 -12.23 -3.80
N LYS A 144 11.08 -12.50 -5.11
CA LYS A 144 10.65 -11.52 -6.12
C LYS A 144 9.17 -11.21 -5.94
N LEU A 145 8.34 -12.26 -5.79
CA LEU A 145 6.92 -12.14 -5.50
C LEU A 145 6.66 -11.36 -4.21
N LEU A 146 7.51 -11.51 -3.18
CA LEU A 146 7.38 -10.73 -1.95
C LEU A 146 7.69 -9.24 -2.14
N ILE A 147 8.70 -8.89 -2.95
CA ILE A 147 8.98 -7.48 -3.31
C ILE A 147 7.76 -6.86 -3.99
N ASP A 148 7.20 -7.59 -4.96
CA ASP A 148 6.03 -7.13 -5.70
C ASP A 148 4.78 -7.06 -4.81
N ALA A 149 4.61 -8.00 -3.89
CA ALA A 149 3.54 -7.96 -2.90
C ALA A 149 3.66 -6.72 -2.01
N LEU A 150 4.86 -6.39 -1.54
CA LEU A 150 5.09 -5.18 -0.74
C LEU A 150 4.73 -3.90 -1.51
N ARG A 151 5.05 -3.83 -2.80
CA ARG A 151 4.66 -2.70 -3.67
C ARG A 151 3.14 -2.61 -3.83
N ILE A 152 2.47 -3.74 -4.07
CA ILE A 152 1.01 -3.78 -4.17
C ILE A 152 0.35 -3.36 -2.84
N ARG A 153 0.95 -3.72 -1.69
CA ARG A 153 0.48 -3.25 -0.37
C ARG A 153 0.60 -1.74 -0.23
N GLU A 154 1.64 -1.11 -0.78
CA GLU A 154 1.74 0.36 -0.81
C GLU A 154 0.61 0.97 -1.64
N ILE A 155 0.28 0.37 -2.79
CA ILE A 155 -0.84 0.81 -3.63
C ILE A 155 -2.18 0.62 -2.91
N GLN A 156 -2.42 -0.52 -2.25
CA GLN A 156 -3.62 -0.74 -1.44
C GLN A 156 -3.76 0.29 -0.31
N LYS A 157 -2.64 0.64 0.33
CA LYS A 157 -2.61 1.65 1.39
C LYS A 157 -2.86 3.05 0.83
N ALA A 158 -2.33 3.41 -0.33
CA ALA A 158 -2.56 4.72 -0.93
C ALA A 158 -4.01 4.87 -1.44
N THR A 159 -4.52 3.86 -2.14
CA THR A 159 -5.85 3.87 -2.78
C THR A 159 -7.00 3.52 -1.84
N LYS A 160 -6.70 2.93 -0.68
CA LYS A 160 -7.68 2.40 0.30
C LYS A 160 -8.60 1.30 -0.26
N LEU A 161 -8.31 0.78 -1.46
CA LEU A 161 -9.12 -0.25 -2.11
C LEU A 161 -9.09 -1.58 -1.34
N GLY A 162 -8.05 -1.84 -0.54
CA GLY A 162 -8.00 -2.99 0.36
C GLY A 162 -9.05 -2.99 1.48
N GLY A 163 -9.76 -1.88 1.70
CA GLY A 163 -10.93 -1.81 2.59
C GLY A 163 -12.27 -2.04 1.89
N CYS A 164 -12.29 -2.08 0.55
CA CYS A 164 -13.49 -2.26 -0.24
C CYS A 164 -13.77 -3.75 -0.46
N ASN A 165 -14.97 -4.22 -0.12
CA ASN A 165 -15.34 -5.62 -0.38
C ASN A 165 -15.60 -5.83 -1.88
N VAL A 166 -14.99 -6.87 -2.44
CA VAL A 166 -15.14 -7.28 -3.85
C VAL A 166 -16.61 -7.46 -4.27
N GLU A 167 -17.50 -7.87 -3.37
CA GLU A 167 -18.92 -8.02 -3.66
C GLU A 167 -19.61 -6.68 -3.93
N VAL A 168 -19.15 -5.59 -3.29
CA VAL A 168 -19.66 -4.23 -3.54
C VAL A 168 -19.19 -3.75 -4.91
N ILE A 169 -17.96 -4.07 -5.29
CA ILE A 169 -17.43 -3.79 -6.63
C ILE A 169 -18.28 -4.44 -7.71
N LYS A 170 -18.61 -5.72 -7.53
CA LYS A 170 -19.46 -6.44 -8.48
C LYS A 170 -20.83 -5.77 -8.65
N LYS A 171 -21.48 -5.39 -7.56
CA LYS A 171 -22.77 -4.68 -7.58
C LYS A 171 -22.71 -3.33 -8.28
N GLU A 172 -21.66 -2.55 -8.02
CA GLU A 172 -21.48 -1.24 -8.67
C GLU A 172 -21.19 -1.38 -10.16
N LYS A 173 -20.42 -2.39 -10.58
CA LYS A 173 -20.19 -2.72 -12.01
C LYS A 173 -21.51 -3.06 -12.70
N GLU A 174 -22.27 -4.01 -12.15
CA GLU A 174 -23.58 -4.41 -12.68
C GLU A 174 -24.54 -3.21 -12.75
N GLY A 175 -24.49 -2.33 -11.75
CA GLY A 175 -25.26 -1.08 -11.74
C GLY A 175 -24.90 -0.09 -12.85
N ILE A 176 -23.66 -0.10 -13.36
CA ILE A 176 -23.25 0.70 -14.53
C ILE A 176 -23.72 0.02 -15.82
N GLU A 177 -23.55 -1.30 -15.94
CA GLU A 177 -23.99 -2.08 -17.10
C GLU A 177 -25.50 -1.95 -17.36
N VAL A 178 -26.30 -1.81 -16.31
CA VAL A 178 -27.75 -1.55 -16.43
C VAL A 178 -28.06 -0.14 -16.97
N ARG A 179 -27.20 0.85 -16.70
CA ARG A 179 -27.45 2.25 -17.09
C ARG A 179 -26.94 2.57 -18.49
N THR A 180 -25.87 1.89 -18.92
CA THR A 180 -25.14 2.23 -20.13
C THR A 180 -24.68 0.97 -20.84
N SER A 181 -25.01 0.88 -22.14
CA SER A 181 -24.51 -0.17 -23.03
C SER A 181 -23.07 0.09 -23.52
N GLU A 182 -22.58 1.32 -23.36
CA GLU A 182 -21.21 1.71 -23.71
C GLU A 182 -20.19 1.11 -22.73
N ARG A 183 -19.00 0.79 -23.25
CA ARG A 183 -17.88 0.23 -22.47
C ARG A 183 -17.01 1.28 -21.81
N SER A 184 -17.07 2.52 -22.29
CA SER A 184 -16.34 3.67 -21.76
C SER A 184 -17.21 4.53 -20.86
N ILE A 185 -16.64 5.02 -19.76
CA ILE A 185 -17.30 5.96 -18.83
C ILE A 185 -16.40 7.17 -18.57
N ARG A 186 -16.99 8.33 -18.31
CA ARG A 186 -16.23 9.54 -17.92
C ARG A 186 -15.60 9.39 -16.54
N LYS A 187 -14.41 9.95 -16.34
CA LYS A 187 -13.73 9.98 -15.02
C LYS A 187 -14.62 10.54 -13.90
N SER A 188 -15.41 11.58 -14.19
CA SER A 188 -16.33 12.20 -13.21
C SER A 188 -17.41 11.23 -12.74
N GLU A 189 -18.01 10.46 -13.64
CA GLU A 189 -19.01 9.44 -13.31
C GLU A 189 -18.40 8.30 -12.49
N LEU A 190 -17.18 7.89 -12.84
CA LEU A 190 -16.44 6.88 -12.08
C LEU A 190 -16.07 7.36 -10.68
N GLU A 191 -15.80 8.65 -10.48
CA GLU A 191 -15.59 9.23 -9.15
C GLU A 191 -16.83 9.10 -8.25
N PHE A 192 -18.04 9.29 -8.79
CA PHE A 192 -19.28 9.03 -8.04
C PHE A 192 -19.42 7.56 -7.63
N VAL A 193 -18.97 6.64 -8.48
CA VAL A 193 -18.95 5.20 -8.15
C VAL A 193 -17.92 4.92 -7.06
N LEU A 194 -16.70 5.46 -7.18
CA LEU A 194 -15.67 5.37 -6.16
C LEU A 194 -16.15 5.91 -4.82
N ARG A 195 -16.97 6.96 -4.81
CA ARG A 195 -17.54 7.52 -3.57
C ARG A 195 -18.44 6.52 -2.84
N ARG A 196 -19.18 5.69 -3.57
CA ARG A 196 -20.00 4.61 -2.99
C ARG A 196 -19.13 3.45 -2.52
N LEU A 197 -18.12 3.06 -3.31
CA LEU A 197 -17.17 1.99 -2.96
C LEU A 197 -16.37 2.33 -1.69
N LEU A 198 -15.95 3.58 -1.57
CA LEU A 198 -15.14 4.11 -0.47
C LEU A 198 -15.96 4.96 0.50
N HIS A 199 -17.25 4.65 0.66
CA HIS A 199 -18.17 5.41 1.53
C HIS A 199 -17.71 5.48 3.01
N PHE A 200 -16.90 4.52 3.45
CA PHE A 200 -16.33 4.46 4.80
C PHE A 200 -15.18 5.46 5.00
N LEU A 201 -14.69 6.08 3.92
CA LEU A 201 -13.66 7.10 4.01
C LEU A 201 -14.29 8.48 4.27
N PRO A 202 -13.67 9.27 5.16
CA PRO A 202 -14.06 10.67 5.29
C PRO A 202 -13.69 11.41 3.98
N PRO A 203 -14.42 12.50 3.61
CA PRO A 203 -14.30 13.16 2.31
C PRO A 203 -12.86 13.50 1.91
N GLU A 204 -12.03 13.76 2.90
CA GLU A 204 -10.64 14.16 2.79
C GLU A 204 -9.74 13.00 2.35
N THR A 205 -9.86 11.87 3.04
CA THR A 205 -9.11 10.65 2.70
C THR A 205 -9.62 10.07 1.38
N PHE A 206 -10.90 10.26 1.07
CA PHE A 206 -11.46 9.92 -0.23
C PHE A 206 -10.77 10.67 -1.38
N GLN A 207 -10.59 11.99 -1.27
CA GLN A 207 -9.86 12.75 -2.31
C GLN A 207 -8.42 12.29 -2.49
N CYS A 208 -7.71 11.95 -1.40
CA CYS A 208 -6.36 11.40 -1.50
C CYS A 208 -6.36 10.03 -2.19
N ALA A 209 -7.33 9.17 -1.86
CA ALA A 209 -7.51 7.87 -2.48
C ALA A 209 -7.79 7.99 -3.99
N VAL A 210 -8.70 8.89 -4.39
CA VAL A 210 -9.01 9.15 -5.81
C VAL A 210 -7.79 9.66 -6.55
N ARG A 211 -6.99 10.57 -5.97
CA ARG A 211 -5.73 11.02 -6.60
C ARG A 211 -4.74 9.87 -6.80
N ALA A 212 -4.58 9.00 -5.80
CA ALA A 212 -3.74 7.82 -5.94
C ALA A 212 -4.28 6.86 -7.01
N ILE A 213 -5.62 6.75 -7.15
CA ILE A 213 -6.26 5.96 -8.21
C ILE A 213 -5.98 6.58 -9.58
N ASP A 214 -6.10 7.90 -9.71
CA ASP A 214 -5.82 8.61 -10.96
C ASP A 214 -4.37 8.39 -11.41
N GLU A 215 -3.41 8.62 -10.51
CA GLU A 215 -1.97 8.47 -10.79
C GLU A 215 -1.55 7.03 -11.12
N LYS A 216 -2.22 6.02 -10.55
CA LYS A 216 -1.81 4.60 -10.69
C LYS A 216 -2.62 3.79 -11.70
N PHE A 217 -3.89 4.12 -11.88
CA PHE A 217 -4.80 3.35 -12.72
C PHE A 217 -5.25 4.15 -13.92
N TRP A 218 -5.84 5.33 -13.70
CA TRP A 218 -6.43 6.10 -14.80
C TRP A 218 -5.39 6.65 -15.75
N ALA A 219 -4.21 7.06 -15.26
CA ALA A 219 -3.09 7.45 -16.12
C ALA A 219 -2.62 6.33 -17.06
N VAL A 220 -2.78 5.07 -16.66
CA VAL A 220 -2.41 3.90 -17.48
C VAL A 220 -3.54 3.52 -18.44
N LEU A 221 -4.80 3.69 -18.03
CA LEU A 221 -5.98 3.32 -18.83
C LEU A 221 -6.40 4.40 -19.83
N ASP A 222 -6.08 5.67 -19.58
CA ASP A 222 -6.43 6.81 -20.43
C ASP A 222 -5.16 7.43 -21.05
N VAL A 223 -4.42 6.62 -21.80
CA VAL A 223 -3.16 7.03 -22.46
C VAL A 223 -3.39 8.19 -23.44
N THR A 224 -4.57 8.22 -24.08
CA THR A 224 -4.96 9.26 -25.04
C THR A 224 -5.39 10.58 -24.38
N GLY A 225 -5.53 10.61 -23.05
CA GLY A 225 -6.01 11.80 -22.33
C GLY A 225 -7.45 12.19 -22.68
N SER A 226 -8.25 11.24 -23.16
CA SER A 226 -9.63 11.43 -23.60
C SER A 226 -10.58 11.77 -22.46
N GLY A 227 -10.22 11.45 -21.21
CA GLY A 227 -11.08 11.58 -20.04
C GLY A 227 -12.12 10.47 -19.91
N ASN A 228 -12.12 9.50 -20.83
CA ASN A 228 -12.95 8.31 -20.81
C ASN A 228 -12.12 7.07 -20.48
N ILE A 229 -12.71 6.15 -19.70
CA ILE A 229 -12.03 4.95 -19.22
C ILE A 229 -12.91 3.74 -19.51
N ASP A 230 -12.29 2.64 -19.97
CA ASP A 230 -12.94 1.32 -19.98
C ASP A 230 -13.16 0.87 -18.53
N TYR A 231 -14.40 1.04 -18.04
CA TYR A 231 -14.70 0.74 -16.64
C TYR A 231 -14.61 -0.75 -16.35
N LYS A 232 -14.87 -1.62 -17.33
CA LYS A 232 -14.75 -3.07 -17.17
C LYS A 232 -13.29 -3.46 -16.93
N MET A 233 -12.38 -2.90 -17.73
CA MET A 233 -10.94 -3.04 -17.50
C MET A 233 -10.53 -2.48 -16.13
N PHE A 234 -11.02 -1.30 -15.77
CA PHE A 234 -10.74 -0.69 -14.46
C PHE A 234 -11.17 -1.61 -13.30
N PHE A 235 -12.39 -2.14 -13.32
CA PHE A 235 -12.89 -3.05 -12.30
C PHE A 235 -12.13 -4.37 -12.26
N ALA A 236 -11.74 -4.90 -13.42
CA ALA A 236 -10.92 -6.10 -13.49
C ALA A 236 -9.55 -5.90 -12.84
N ILE A 237 -8.93 -4.73 -13.03
CA ILE A 237 -7.60 -4.42 -12.49
C ILE A 237 -7.65 -4.18 -10.98
N ILE A 238 -8.68 -3.50 -10.44
CA ILE A 238 -8.75 -3.24 -9.00
C ILE A 238 -9.20 -4.45 -8.18
N SER A 239 -9.97 -5.38 -8.77
CA SER A 239 -10.55 -6.53 -8.05
C SER A 239 -9.53 -7.38 -7.27
N PRO A 240 -8.33 -7.70 -7.81
CA PRO A 240 -7.28 -8.43 -7.09
C PRO A 240 -6.84 -7.83 -5.76
N ILE A 241 -6.89 -6.49 -5.63
CA ILE A 241 -6.39 -5.77 -4.46
C ILE A 241 -7.49 -5.37 -3.48
N CYS A 242 -8.73 -5.81 -3.70
CA CYS A 242 -9.86 -5.52 -2.83
C CYS A 242 -10.02 -6.56 -1.72
N TYR A 243 -10.79 -6.24 -0.69
CA TYR A 243 -11.06 -7.16 0.41
C TYR A 243 -11.95 -8.34 -0.04
N GLY A 244 -11.56 -9.56 0.34
CA GLY A 244 -12.28 -10.79 0.04
C GLY A 244 -11.37 -12.00 0.00
N SER A 245 -11.92 -13.21 -0.14
CA SER A 245 -11.14 -14.43 -0.40
C SER A 245 -10.48 -14.36 -1.78
N PRO A 246 -9.27 -14.94 -1.98
CA PRO A 246 -8.55 -14.88 -3.25
C PRO A 246 -9.39 -15.33 -4.45
N GLU A 247 -10.15 -16.42 -4.30
CA GLU A 247 -11.02 -16.94 -5.36
C GLU A 247 -12.12 -15.95 -5.76
N LYS A 248 -12.77 -15.29 -4.79
CA LYS A 248 -13.77 -14.24 -5.07
C LYS A 248 -13.16 -13.04 -5.79
N ARG A 249 -11.93 -12.65 -5.45
CA ARG A 249 -11.22 -11.55 -6.12
C ARG A 249 -10.93 -11.88 -7.59
N LYS A 250 -10.44 -13.09 -7.86
CA LYS A 250 -10.18 -13.59 -9.22
C LYS A 250 -11.48 -13.72 -10.02
N ARG A 251 -12.54 -14.25 -9.40
CA ARG A 251 -13.87 -14.34 -10.04
C ARG A 251 -14.43 -12.98 -10.40
N ALA A 252 -14.31 -11.97 -9.52
CA ALA A 252 -14.75 -10.62 -9.85
C ALA A 252 -13.95 -9.98 -10.99
N ALA A 253 -12.64 -10.25 -11.06
CA ALA A 253 -11.83 -9.83 -12.18
C ALA A 253 -12.30 -10.49 -13.50
N PHE A 254 -12.50 -11.81 -13.49
CA PHE A 254 -12.99 -12.57 -14.64
C PHE A 254 -14.39 -12.11 -15.09
N ASP A 255 -15.34 -11.95 -14.16
CA ASP A 255 -16.70 -11.46 -14.42
C ASP A 255 -16.72 -10.03 -15.00
N ALA A 256 -15.69 -9.23 -14.74
CA ALA A 256 -15.54 -7.91 -15.33
C ALA A 256 -15.05 -7.97 -16.79
N LEU A 257 -14.27 -9.01 -17.16
CA LEU A 257 -13.75 -9.20 -18.51
C LEU A 257 -14.78 -9.83 -19.45
N LEU A 258 -15.69 -10.67 -18.93
CA LEU A 258 -16.74 -11.32 -19.71
C LEU A 258 -17.79 -10.31 -20.20
N CYS A 259 -17.85 -10.08 -21.51
CA CYS A 259 -18.94 -9.36 -22.18
C CYS A 259 -20.09 -10.34 -22.52
N ARG A 260 -21.31 -10.05 -22.06
CA ARG A 260 -22.50 -10.87 -22.35
C ARG A 260 -23.15 -10.61 -23.72
N ALA A 261 -22.75 -9.59 -24.47
CA ALA A 261 -23.55 -9.09 -25.61
C ALA A 261 -22.85 -8.92 -26.96
N SER A 262 -21.55 -9.17 -27.10
CA SER A 262 -20.85 -9.03 -28.39
C SER A 262 -19.44 -9.61 -28.30
N ASN A 263 -18.86 -10.00 -29.45
CA ASN A 263 -17.47 -10.45 -29.65
C ASN A 263 -16.39 -9.40 -29.27
N ASP A 264 -16.74 -8.39 -28.47
CA ASP A 264 -15.93 -7.25 -28.05
C ASP A 264 -15.59 -7.35 -26.55
N GLY A 265 -15.23 -8.55 -26.11
CA GLY A 265 -14.70 -8.81 -24.76
C GLY A 265 -13.28 -8.28 -24.61
N VAL A 266 -12.90 -7.88 -23.38
CA VAL A 266 -11.50 -7.59 -23.07
C VAL A 266 -10.73 -8.92 -23.16
N LYS A 267 -9.75 -9.02 -24.06
CA LYS A 267 -8.91 -10.22 -24.17
C LYS A 267 -8.09 -10.40 -22.88
N VAL A 268 -7.97 -11.64 -22.38
CA VAL A 268 -7.36 -11.92 -21.08
C VAL A 268 -5.88 -11.56 -21.09
N HIS A 269 -5.18 -11.79 -22.20
CA HIS A 269 -3.77 -11.38 -22.33
C HIS A 269 -3.59 -9.86 -22.28
N VAL A 270 -4.53 -9.08 -22.83
CA VAL A 270 -4.51 -7.61 -22.73
C VAL A 270 -4.69 -7.21 -21.27
N TYR A 271 -5.67 -7.80 -20.59
CA TYR A 271 -5.88 -7.58 -19.15
C TYR A 271 -4.63 -7.86 -18.31
N LEU A 272 -4.00 -9.02 -18.48
CA LEU A 272 -2.80 -9.39 -17.71
C LEU A 272 -1.65 -8.41 -17.95
N ARG A 273 -1.47 -7.92 -19.19
CA ARG A 273 -0.47 -6.89 -19.48
C ARG A 273 -0.75 -5.58 -18.73
N TYR A 274 -1.98 -5.06 -18.78
CA TYR A 274 -2.36 -3.86 -18.04
C TYR A 274 -2.20 -4.05 -16.53
N LEU A 275 -2.61 -5.20 -16.01
CA LEU A 275 -2.47 -5.55 -14.60
C LEU A 275 -1.00 -5.49 -14.16
N ARG A 276 -0.09 -6.04 -14.98
CA ARG A 276 1.36 -5.99 -14.71
C ARG A 276 1.93 -4.59 -14.83
N VAL A 277 1.51 -3.77 -15.79
CA VAL A 277 1.99 -2.40 -15.93
C VAL A 277 1.59 -1.54 -14.71
N VAL A 278 0.38 -1.74 -14.19
CA VAL A 278 -0.12 -1.02 -13.02
C VAL A 278 0.61 -1.43 -11.74
N TYR A 279 0.85 -2.74 -11.55
CA TYR A 279 1.34 -3.27 -10.26
C TYR A 279 2.83 -3.65 -10.22
N LEU A 280 3.43 -3.99 -11.37
CA LEU A 280 4.77 -4.56 -11.54
C LEU A 280 5.62 -3.74 -12.53
N PRO A 281 5.96 -2.48 -12.23
CA PRO A 281 6.57 -1.54 -13.19
C PRO A 281 8.03 -1.84 -13.60
N SER A 282 8.57 -3.02 -13.25
CA SER A 282 9.86 -3.48 -13.79
C SER A 282 9.79 -3.85 -15.28
N LEU A 283 8.58 -4.00 -15.84
CA LEU A 283 8.37 -4.04 -17.29
C LEU A 283 8.05 -2.62 -17.78
N GLY A 284 8.92 -2.08 -18.62
CA GLY A 284 8.74 -0.75 -19.20
C GLY A 284 7.48 -0.68 -20.06
N PHE A 285 6.86 0.50 -20.09
CA PHE A 285 5.69 0.83 -20.93
C PHE A 285 5.92 0.56 -22.43
N THR A 286 7.18 0.39 -22.85
CA THR A 286 7.61 0.15 -24.23
C THR A 286 7.09 -1.19 -24.82
N GLU A 287 6.80 -2.20 -23.98
CA GLU A 287 6.25 -3.48 -24.45
C GLU A 287 4.73 -3.45 -24.73
N LEU A 288 4.03 -2.41 -24.25
CA LEU A 288 2.59 -2.21 -24.49
C LEU A 288 2.28 -1.87 -25.96
N ILE A 289 3.26 -1.33 -26.68
CA ILE A 289 3.10 -0.76 -28.03
C ILE A 289 3.46 -1.78 -29.14
N GLY A 290 4.16 -2.86 -28.82
CA GLY A 290 4.81 -3.72 -29.83
C GLY A 290 4.10 -5.01 -30.24
N ILE A 291 3.03 -5.45 -29.57
CA ILE A 291 2.43 -6.78 -29.84
C ILE A 291 0.92 -6.68 -29.95
N ASN A 292 0.46 -6.17 -31.09
CA ASN A 292 -0.89 -6.38 -31.64
C ASN A 292 -1.03 -7.77 -32.31
N GLY A 293 -0.12 -8.70 -32.06
CA GLY A 293 -0.09 -10.03 -32.69
C GLY A 293 -0.46 -11.17 -31.73
N GLY A 294 -1.54 -11.89 -32.08
CA GLY A 294 -1.67 -13.33 -31.83
C GLY A 294 -2.61 -13.77 -30.71
N GLY A 295 -3.90 -13.97 -31.03
CA GLY A 295 -4.83 -14.77 -30.22
C GLY A 295 -6.30 -14.30 -30.28
N GLU A 296 -7.18 -15.17 -30.77
CA GLU A 296 -8.63 -15.09 -30.54
C GLU A 296 -8.94 -15.74 -29.19
N ASP A 297 -8.98 -14.96 -28.11
CA ASP A 297 -9.39 -15.44 -26.77
C ASP A 297 -10.93 -15.62 -26.75
N VAL A 298 -11.46 -16.61 -27.48
CA VAL A 298 -12.89 -16.92 -27.49
C VAL A 298 -13.19 -17.95 -26.40
N ASN A 299 -13.93 -17.54 -25.36
CA ASN A 299 -14.51 -18.37 -24.31
C ASN A 299 -13.51 -19.18 -23.45
N ILE A 300 -12.55 -18.50 -22.82
CA ILE A 300 -11.68 -19.11 -21.80
C ILE A 300 -12.51 -19.46 -20.56
N PRO A 301 -12.54 -20.74 -20.10
CA PRO A 301 -13.21 -21.12 -18.87
C PRO A 301 -12.50 -20.51 -17.65
N PHE A 302 -13.25 -20.30 -16.56
CA PHE A 302 -12.71 -19.68 -15.35
C PHE A 302 -11.46 -20.40 -14.83
N ARG A 303 -11.38 -21.74 -14.93
CA ARG A 303 -10.21 -22.51 -14.48
C ARG A 303 -8.93 -22.14 -15.23
N GLU A 304 -9.00 -22.03 -16.56
CA GLU A 304 -7.85 -21.66 -17.39
C GLU A 304 -7.43 -20.21 -17.15
N PHE A 305 -8.40 -19.32 -16.92
CA PHE A 305 -8.09 -17.95 -16.46
C PHE A 305 -7.30 -17.94 -15.14
N ILE A 306 -7.62 -18.83 -14.18
CA ILE A 306 -6.89 -18.93 -12.92
C ILE A 306 -5.44 -19.35 -13.17
N ASP A 307 -5.22 -20.31 -14.05
CA ASP A 307 -3.87 -20.79 -14.38
C ASP A 307 -3.02 -19.65 -14.96
N TRP A 308 -3.58 -18.85 -15.87
CA TRP A 308 -2.87 -17.68 -16.43
C TRP A 308 -2.72 -16.54 -15.40
N PHE A 309 -3.72 -16.35 -14.54
CA PHE A 309 -3.69 -15.32 -13.50
C PHE A 309 -2.67 -15.63 -12.41
N ASP A 310 -2.51 -16.89 -12.02
CA ASP A 310 -1.55 -17.30 -10.99
C ASP A 310 -0.13 -17.50 -11.51
N ASP A 311 0.08 -17.39 -12.82
CA ASP A 311 1.40 -17.46 -13.41
C ASP A 311 2.33 -16.36 -12.82
N PRO A 312 3.49 -16.73 -12.24
CA PRO A 312 4.38 -15.77 -11.59
C PRO A 312 5.14 -14.87 -12.57
N ASP A 313 5.31 -15.31 -13.82
CA ASP A 313 6.14 -14.66 -14.84
C ASP A 313 5.32 -13.87 -15.85
N GLN A 314 4.09 -14.28 -16.14
CA GLN A 314 3.17 -13.69 -17.13
C GLN A 314 1.89 -13.12 -16.52
N GLY A 315 1.52 -13.55 -15.32
CA GLY A 315 0.27 -13.20 -14.65
C GLY A 315 0.44 -12.33 -13.39
N PHE A 316 -0.36 -12.65 -12.38
CA PHE A 316 -0.44 -12.03 -11.06
C PHE A 316 -0.24 -13.07 -9.95
N GLY A 317 0.78 -13.91 -10.08
CA GLY A 317 1.17 -14.93 -9.07
C GLY A 317 1.55 -14.39 -7.68
N VAL A 318 1.45 -13.08 -7.46
CA VAL A 318 1.77 -12.37 -6.20
C VAL A 318 0.66 -12.49 -5.15
N MET A 319 -0.54 -12.95 -5.53
CA MET A 319 -1.73 -12.98 -4.67
C MET A 319 -1.51 -13.73 -3.34
N SER A 320 -0.80 -14.86 -3.35
CA SER A 320 -0.54 -15.65 -2.14
C SER A 320 0.30 -14.88 -1.12
N SER A 321 1.38 -14.23 -1.55
CA SER A 321 2.21 -13.35 -0.73
C SER A 321 1.44 -12.11 -0.26
N LEU A 322 0.59 -11.54 -1.12
CA LEU A 322 -0.23 -10.38 -0.79
C LEU A 322 -1.17 -10.65 0.38
N VAL A 323 -1.89 -11.79 0.34
CA VAL A 323 -2.84 -12.19 1.38
C VAL A 323 -2.13 -12.43 2.73
N LYS A 324 -0.94 -13.04 2.72
CA LYS A 324 -0.10 -13.20 3.92
C LYS A 324 0.26 -11.84 4.54
N LEU A 325 0.57 -10.84 3.71
CA LEU A 325 0.89 -9.48 4.17
C LEU A 325 -0.36 -8.71 4.67
N GLU A 326 -1.53 -8.95 4.09
CA GLU A 326 -2.80 -8.34 4.52
C GLU A 326 -3.22 -8.80 5.92
N ALA A 327 -3.00 -10.07 6.26
CA ALA A 327 -3.30 -10.61 7.60
C ALA A 327 -2.56 -9.83 8.71
N GLY A 328 -1.34 -9.37 8.41
CA GLY A 328 -0.48 -8.65 9.35
C GLY A 328 -0.95 -7.26 9.81
N ASP A 329 -1.76 -6.57 9.02
CA ASP A 329 -2.26 -5.23 9.38
C ASP A 329 -3.18 -5.27 10.62
N ARG A 330 -3.75 -6.44 10.93
CA ARG A 330 -4.62 -6.68 12.09
C ARG A 330 -3.81 -6.98 13.36
N ALA A 331 -2.62 -7.56 13.21
CA ALA A 331 -1.70 -8.00 14.26
C ALA A 331 -0.80 -6.85 14.76
N ARG A 332 -1.35 -5.89 15.52
CA ARG A 332 -0.61 -4.70 15.98
C ARG A 332 0.36 -4.95 17.15
N ARG A 333 0.42 -6.18 17.69
CA ARG A 333 1.20 -6.53 18.90
C ARG A 333 2.11 -7.75 18.70
N GLY A 334 2.97 -7.69 17.69
CA GLY A 334 4.03 -8.69 17.55
C GLY A 334 4.99 -8.70 18.75
N LYS A 335 5.14 -9.86 19.40
CA LYS A 335 6.15 -10.07 20.47
C LYS A 335 7.59 -10.03 19.94
N TYR A 336 7.76 -10.33 18.65
CA TYR A 336 9.07 -10.48 18.02
C TYR A 336 9.53 -9.19 17.34
N SER A 337 10.82 -8.91 17.44
CA SER A 337 11.46 -7.78 16.74
C SER A 337 12.38 -8.27 15.62
N CYS A 338 12.37 -7.57 14.49
CA CYS A 338 13.27 -7.81 13.37
C CYS A 338 14.73 -7.63 13.80
N GLY A 339 15.60 -8.60 13.48
CA GLY A 339 17.01 -8.61 13.81
C GLY A 339 17.80 -7.44 13.19
N VAL A 340 17.32 -6.93 12.05
CA VAL A 340 17.94 -5.84 11.29
C VAL A 340 17.37 -4.49 11.70
N CYS A 341 16.10 -4.22 11.39
CA CYS A 341 15.50 -2.91 11.66
C CYS A 341 15.02 -2.75 13.11
N LYS A 342 15.12 -3.78 13.96
CA LYS A 342 14.71 -3.78 15.38
C LYS A 342 13.24 -3.44 15.63
N TYR A 343 12.44 -3.50 14.57
CA TYR A 343 11.03 -3.18 14.61
C TYR A 343 10.19 -4.41 14.96
N ARG A 344 9.07 -4.22 15.68
CA ARG A 344 8.16 -5.33 15.98
C ARG A 344 7.51 -5.86 14.70
N VAL A 345 7.66 -7.14 14.44
CA VAL A 345 7.11 -7.78 13.24
C VAL A 345 5.66 -8.17 13.52
N GLY A 346 4.72 -7.61 12.77
CA GLY A 346 3.31 -8.01 12.75
C GLY A 346 2.96 -8.66 11.41
N GLY A 347 2.22 -9.76 11.41
CA GLY A 347 1.93 -10.55 10.21
C GLY A 347 3.07 -11.46 9.77
N LEU A 348 3.45 -11.38 8.50
CA LEU A 348 4.48 -12.23 7.91
C LEU A 348 5.85 -11.97 8.53
N MET A 349 6.34 -12.96 9.26
CA MET A 349 7.64 -13.00 9.89
C MET A 349 8.46 -14.13 9.28
N LEU A 350 9.73 -13.84 8.95
CA LEU A 350 10.66 -14.84 8.45
C LEU A 350 11.67 -15.13 9.55
N LYS A 351 11.62 -16.33 10.13
CA LYS A 351 12.55 -16.75 11.18
C LYS A 351 13.61 -17.65 10.57
N GLU A 352 14.87 -17.29 10.77
CA GLU A 352 15.99 -18.12 10.36
C GLU A 352 16.12 -19.31 11.33
N ILE A 353 16.33 -20.52 10.81
CA ILE A 353 16.26 -21.75 11.61
C ILE A 353 17.47 -21.91 12.53
N SER A 354 18.67 -21.59 12.06
CA SER A 354 19.90 -21.99 12.75
C SER A 354 20.39 -20.99 13.82
N SER A 355 20.20 -19.70 13.59
CA SER A 355 20.50 -18.58 14.49
C SER A 355 19.24 -18.00 15.15
N HIS A 356 18.05 -18.46 14.77
CA HIS A 356 16.77 -18.08 15.38
C HIS A 356 16.40 -16.58 15.36
N PHE A 357 17.11 -15.74 14.59
CA PHE A 357 16.72 -14.34 14.42
C PHE A 357 15.52 -14.21 13.48
N CYS A 358 14.70 -13.20 13.71
CA CYS A 358 13.52 -12.91 12.89
C CYS A 358 13.77 -11.74 11.97
N LEU A 359 13.24 -11.75 10.76
CA LEU A 359 13.21 -10.62 9.83
C LEU A 359 11.77 -10.25 9.52
N CYS A 360 11.52 -8.95 9.28
CA CYS A 360 10.30 -8.51 8.64
C CYS A 360 10.39 -8.76 7.12
N ALA A 361 9.23 -8.86 6.45
CA ALA A 361 9.15 -9.05 5.00
C ALA A 361 10.03 -8.08 4.20
N SER A 362 10.10 -6.81 4.60
CA SER A 362 10.92 -5.79 3.92
C SER A 362 12.42 -6.02 4.09
N CYS A 363 12.91 -6.35 5.29
CA CYS A 363 14.34 -6.62 5.48
C CYS A 363 14.76 -7.91 4.77
N TYR A 364 13.91 -8.92 4.77
CA TYR A 364 14.15 -10.16 4.02
C TYR A 364 14.17 -9.92 2.50
N SER A 365 13.21 -9.15 1.96
CA SER A 365 13.17 -8.84 0.53
C SER A 365 14.40 -8.05 0.05
N GLU A 366 14.94 -7.19 0.93
CA GLU A 366 16.18 -6.41 0.71
C GLU A 366 17.47 -7.22 1.00
N CYS A 367 17.39 -8.52 1.29
CA CYS A 367 18.51 -9.39 1.64
C CYS A 367 19.36 -8.89 2.83
N ARG A 368 18.72 -8.23 3.80
CA ARG A 368 19.42 -7.71 4.98
C ARG A 368 19.45 -8.75 6.08
N VAL A 369 20.63 -9.02 6.61
CA VAL A 369 20.86 -9.93 7.75
C VAL A 369 21.74 -9.27 8.80
N PRO A 370 21.57 -9.56 10.09
CA PRO A 370 22.45 -9.01 11.13
C PRO A 370 23.89 -9.50 10.92
N PHE A 371 24.87 -8.60 11.04
CA PHE A 371 26.29 -8.88 10.81
C PHE A 371 26.81 -10.02 11.70
N ALA A 372 26.35 -10.06 12.96
CA ALA A 372 26.70 -11.10 13.93
C ALA A 372 26.30 -12.53 13.52
N PHE A 373 25.43 -12.69 12.51
CA PHE A 373 24.95 -13.99 12.06
C PHE A 373 25.31 -14.26 10.59
N GLN A 374 26.40 -13.67 10.08
CA GLN A 374 26.84 -13.89 8.71
C GLN A 374 27.10 -15.38 8.42
N LYS A 375 26.52 -15.89 7.33
CA LYS A 375 26.61 -17.28 6.87
C LYS A 375 26.68 -17.36 5.36
N GLU A 376 27.22 -18.46 4.86
CA GLU A 376 27.19 -18.82 3.44
C GLU A 376 25.76 -19.11 2.94
N GLU A 377 24.92 -19.69 3.79
CA GLU A 377 23.54 -20.02 3.47
C GLU A 377 22.62 -19.78 4.68
N TYR A 378 21.44 -19.22 4.41
CA TYR A 378 20.40 -18.97 5.39
C TYR A 378 19.14 -19.74 5.03
N LYS A 379 18.55 -20.42 6.03
CA LYS A 379 17.28 -21.13 5.88
C LYS A 379 16.21 -20.44 6.70
N PHE A 380 15.25 -19.84 6.02
CA PHE A 380 14.14 -19.13 6.63
C PHE A 380 12.87 -19.98 6.61
N LYS A 381 12.10 -19.88 7.68
CA LYS A 381 10.74 -20.41 7.75
C LYS A 381 9.77 -19.27 7.99
N GLU A 382 8.66 -19.29 7.24
CA GLU A 382 7.61 -18.30 7.36
C GLU A 382 6.71 -18.58 8.56
N TYR A 383 6.33 -17.52 9.27
CA TYR A 383 5.37 -17.55 10.36
C TYR A 383 4.40 -16.39 10.19
N ILE A 384 3.11 -16.66 10.37
CA ILE A 384 2.09 -15.62 10.46
C ILE A 384 1.90 -15.31 11.93
N VAL A 385 2.31 -14.10 12.34
CA VAL A 385 2.14 -13.61 13.71
C VAL A 385 0.80 -12.88 13.81
N GLU A 386 -0.13 -13.46 14.56
CA GLU A 386 -1.46 -12.91 14.86
C GLU A 386 -1.45 -11.82 15.94
#